data_AF-A0A1L8WSG1-F1
#
_entry.id   AF-A0A1L8WSG1-F1
#
_cell.length_a   1.000
_cell.length_b   1.000
_cell.length_c   1.000
_cell.angle_alpha   90.00
_cell.angle_beta   90.00
_cell.angle_gamma   90.00
#
_symmetry.space_group_name_H-M   'P 1'
#
loop_
_entity.id
_entity.type
_entity.pdbx_description
1 polymer ?
#
loop_
_entity_poly.entity_id
_entity_poly.type
_entity_poly.pdbx_seq_one_letter_code
_entity_poly.pdbx_strand_id
1 'polypeptide(L)'
;MPYLNDSQRYLEIVGLALGIMENDRWVLLDNKDNYSLLFAAYIKMIEKDEDNFFVDSTKKEAIINSLKRTTDFYRYTQPEELIHSIQNLTSNNAADFLLLPLMYPCTNDDVGEDTDSIFLSVHASGALIYKEDDGYKFVMIDKASIFTRNIDATAAYVTIPPENLSTVCRQLLIDRDDILYYVNDDGVFYKKPYEILHFIVKNSVSGKPIKLPIKMNFQPKGNCVVGNIEATLKTALYNCQKNIFALNNKNSVPITWKNTLEMRKQFVTAMVEMKPEIAKCFWYLFNLYSSKKKMNIKKKGLPIDVINTAPIKQIMLGELPEDAYEQAKKKFEETKKRAKKRSSKKNAALSKKDIVVFQNRYL
;
A
#
# COMPACT_ATOMS: atom_id res chain seq x y z
N MET A 1 5.92 -4.54 17.40
CA MET A 1 5.85 -5.83 18.14
C MET A 1 5.59 -6.93 17.13
N PRO A 2 6.19 -8.13 17.26
CA PRO A 2 5.89 -9.25 16.37
C PRO A 2 4.42 -9.66 16.49
N TYR A 3 3.89 -10.28 15.43
CA TYR A 3 2.54 -10.83 15.43
C TYR A 3 2.42 -11.96 16.48
N LEU A 4 1.30 -11.97 17.20
CA LEU A 4 1.02 -13.03 18.18
C LEU A 4 0.59 -14.35 17.52
N ASN A 5 -0.05 -14.26 16.35
CA ASN A 5 -0.47 -15.39 15.53
C ASN A 5 -0.74 -14.94 14.08
N ASP A 6 -0.94 -15.90 13.17
CA ASP A 6 -1.25 -15.63 11.76
C ASP A 6 -2.52 -14.80 11.57
N SER A 7 -3.57 -15.04 12.37
CA SER A 7 -4.83 -14.29 12.25
C SER A 7 -4.63 -12.79 12.46
N GLN A 8 -3.75 -12.40 13.39
CA GLN A 8 -3.39 -11.01 13.62
C GLN A 8 -2.73 -10.37 12.39
N ARG A 9 -1.81 -11.09 11.73
CA ARG A 9 -1.15 -10.63 10.50
C ARG A 9 -2.16 -10.34 9.40
N TYR A 10 -3.10 -11.26 9.18
CA TYR A 10 -4.16 -11.08 8.18
C TYR A 10 -5.04 -9.85 8.50
N LEU A 11 -5.46 -9.70 9.76
CA LEU A 11 -6.32 -8.58 10.17
C LEU A 11 -5.62 -7.23 10.09
N GLU A 12 -4.31 -7.20 10.39
CA GLU A 12 -3.52 -5.99 10.27
C GLU A 12 -3.38 -5.54 8.81
N ILE A 13 -3.05 -6.46 7.90
CA ILE A 13 -2.99 -6.16 6.46
C ILE A 13 -4.34 -5.64 5.95
N VAL A 14 -5.46 -6.22 6.40
CA VAL A 14 -6.80 -5.72 6.07
C VAL A 14 -7.04 -4.32 6.65
N GLY A 15 -6.68 -4.09 7.91
CA GLY A 15 -6.83 -2.78 8.57
C GLY A 15 -6.00 -1.68 7.89
N LEU A 16 -4.75 -1.99 7.52
CA LEU A 16 -3.85 -1.10 6.78
C LEU A 16 -4.37 -0.81 5.38
N ALA A 17 -4.82 -1.83 4.65
CA ALA A 17 -5.44 -1.67 3.34
C ALA A 17 -6.68 -0.76 3.44
N LEU A 18 -7.57 -0.99 4.41
CA LEU A 18 -8.74 -0.16 4.64
C LEU A 18 -8.41 1.28 5.12
N GLY A 19 -7.17 1.54 5.54
CA GLY A 19 -6.75 2.85 6.07
C GLY A 19 -7.41 3.18 7.41
N ILE A 20 -7.68 2.16 8.22
CA ILE A 20 -8.27 2.30 9.56
C ILE A 20 -7.29 1.97 10.68
N MET A 21 -6.07 1.56 10.34
CA MET A 21 -4.95 1.24 11.22
C MET A 21 -3.67 1.92 10.73
N GLU A 22 -2.74 2.10 11.66
CA GLU A 22 -1.35 2.50 11.40
C GLU A 22 -0.43 1.27 11.46
N ASN A 23 0.78 1.35 10.91
CA ASN A 23 1.71 0.25 10.69
C ASN A 23 2.61 -0.07 11.89
N ASP A 24 2.13 0.16 13.11
CA ASP A 24 2.87 0.05 14.37
C ASP A 24 3.44 -1.35 14.65
N ARG A 25 2.86 -2.40 14.06
CA ARG A 25 3.32 -3.79 14.21
C ARG A 25 3.87 -4.37 12.91
N TRP A 26 3.98 -3.57 11.84
CA TRP A 26 4.68 -3.99 10.63
C TRP A 26 6.19 -4.03 10.89
N VAL A 27 6.69 -5.17 11.31
CA VAL A 27 8.12 -5.39 11.55
C VAL A 27 8.81 -5.74 10.23
N LEU A 28 9.99 -5.17 10.00
CA LEU A 28 10.78 -5.38 8.77
C LEU A 28 11.12 -6.87 8.54
N LEU A 29 11.39 -7.63 9.60
CA LEU A 29 11.68 -9.07 9.52
C LEU A 29 10.50 -9.88 8.96
N ASP A 30 9.27 -9.38 9.10
CA ASP A 30 8.07 -10.02 8.59
C ASP A 30 7.76 -9.63 7.13
N ASN A 31 8.57 -8.79 6.48
CA ASN A 31 8.30 -8.29 5.13
C ASN A 31 8.01 -9.40 4.12
N LYS A 32 8.85 -10.44 4.14
CA LYS A 32 8.70 -11.59 3.25
C LYS A 32 7.29 -12.14 3.32
N ASP A 33 6.79 -12.39 4.52
CA ASP A 33 5.47 -12.97 4.70
C ASP A 33 4.35 -11.95 4.48
N ASN A 34 4.52 -10.73 5.00
CA ASN A 34 3.50 -9.68 4.92
C ASN A 34 3.24 -9.28 3.46
N TYR A 35 4.31 -9.06 2.69
CA TYR A 35 4.18 -8.73 1.27
C TYR A 35 3.73 -9.93 0.45
N SER A 36 4.20 -11.16 0.75
CA SER A 36 3.67 -12.36 0.09
C SER A 36 2.16 -12.48 0.28
N LEU A 37 1.66 -12.24 1.50
CA LEU A 37 0.23 -12.26 1.79
C LEU A 37 -0.52 -11.14 1.06
N LEU A 38 0.02 -9.93 1.06
CA LEU A 38 -0.57 -8.78 0.35
C LEU A 38 -0.68 -9.04 -1.16
N PHE A 39 0.37 -9.56 -1.80
CA PHE A 39 0.37 -9.86 -3.22
C PHE A 39 -0.53 -11.06 -3.55
N ALA A 40 -0.61 -12.08 -2.68
CA ALA A 40 -1.56 -13.17 -2.85
C ALA A 40 -3.02 -12.68 -2.84
N ALA A 41 -3.36 -11.71 -1.97
CA ALA A 41 -4.68 -11.09 -1.98
C ALA A 41 -4.95 -10.33 -3.30
N TYR A 42 -3.97 -9.57 -3.82
CA TYR A 42 -4.11 -8.89 -5.11
C TYR A 42 -4.23 -9.85 -6.30
N ILE A 43 -3.47 -10.96 -6.31
CA ILE A 43 -3.60 -12.02 -7.32
C ILE A 43 -5.01 -12.57 -7.30
N LYS A 44 -5.52 -12.96 -6.13
CA LYS A 44 -6.87 -13.52 -5.98
C LYS A 44 -7.96 -12.52 -6.41
N MET A 45 -7.79 -11.23 -6.15
CA MET A 45 -8.71 -10.19 -6.66
C MET A 45 -8.76 -10.16 -8.19
N ILE A 46 -7.62 -10.29 -8.87
CA ILE A 46 -7.55 -10.26 -10.34
C ILE A 46 -8.06 -11.57 -10.95
N GLU A 47 -7.78 -12.71 -10.33
CA GLU A 47 -8.31 -14.02 -10.74
C GLU A 47 -9.85 -14.04 -10.73
N LYS A 48 -10.47 -13.36 -9.77
CA LYS A 48 -11.93 -13.30 -9.58
C LYS A 48 -12.59 -12.10 -10.27
N ASP A 49 -11.84 -11.29 -11.02
CA ASP A 49 -12.34 -10.05 -11.61
C ASP A 49 -13.20 -10.30 -12.86
N GLU A 50 -14.38 -10.89 -12.74
CA GLU A 50 -15.23 -11.24 -13.91
C GLU A 50 -15.63 -10.02 -14.76
N ASP A 51 -15.77 -8.85 -14.13
CA ASP A 51 -16.28 -7.62 -14.77
C ASP A 51 -15.18 -6.70 -15.35
N ASN A 52 -13.92 -7.15 -15.37
CA ASN A 52 -12.76 -6.34 -15.80
C ASN A 52 -12.66 -5.02 -15.01
N PHE A 53 -12.94 -5.06 -13.71
CA PHE A 53 -12.83 -3.94 -12.79
C PHE A 53 -11.39 -3.39 -12.73
N PHE A 54 -10.38 -4.27 -12.68
CA PHE A 54 -8.97 -3.89 -12.60
C PHE A 54 -8.34 -3.72 -13.97
N VAL A 55 -8.56 -4.68 -14.88
CA VAL A 55 -7.91 -4.74 -16.18
C VAL A 55 -8.71 -5.61 -17.16
N ASP A 56 -8.49 -5.38 -18.45
CA ASP A 56 -9.01 -6.23 -19.53
C ASP A 56 -8.62 -7.70 -19.32
N SER A 57 -9.57 -8.61 -19.59
CA SER A 57 -9.41 -10.06 -19.43
C SER A 57 -8.16 -10.63 -20.10
N THR A 58 -7.78 -10.08 -21.26
CA THR A 58 -6.62 -10.52 -22.04
C THR A 58 -5.27 -10.25 -21.37
N LYS A 59 -5.22 -9.35 -20.38
CA LYS A 59 -3.97 -8.97 -19.68
C LYS A 59 -3.86 -9.58 -18.28
N LYS A 60 -4.93 -10.22 -17.78
CA LYS A 60 -4.98 -10.75 -16.40
C LYS A 60 -3.86 -11.73 -16.11
N GLU A 61 -3.61 -12.67 -17.01
CA GLU A 61 -2.59 -13.70 -16.82
C GLU A 61 -1.19 -13.07 -16.70
N ALA A 62 -0.85 -12.13 -17.60
CA ALA A 62 0.43 -11.42 -17.54
C ALA A 62 0.62 -10.62 -16.24
N ILE A 63 -0.45 -9.98 -15.74
CA ILE A 63 -0.40 -9.23 -14.49
C ILE A 63 -0.28 -10.18 -13.29
N ILE A 64 -1.01 -11.30 -13.28
CA ILE A 64 -0.87 -12.34 -12.26
C ILE A 64 0.57 -12.86 -12.23
N ASN A 65 1.17 -13.11 -13.40
CA ASN A 65 2.56 -13.54 -13.50
C ASN A 65 3.54 -12.48 -12.98
N SER A 66 3.29 -11.19 -13.26
CA SER A 66 4.07 -10.07 -12.71
C SER A 66 4.00 -10.01 -11.17
N LEU A 67 2.82 -10.28 -10.58
CA LEU A 67 2.64 -10.33 -9.13
C LEU A 67 3.25 -11.59 -8.49
N LYS A 68 3.24 -12.73 -9.19
CA LYS A 68 3.96 -13.94 -8.76
C LYS A 68 5.46 -13.70 -8.76
N ARG A 69 6.00 -13.10 -9.82
CA ARG A 69 7.41 -12.68 -9.93
C ARG A 69 7.83 -11.76 -8.78
N THR A 70 6.96 -10.81 -8.44
CA THR A 70 7.11 -9.92 -7.28
C THR A 70 7.15 -10.68 -5.95
N THR A 71 6.38 -11.76 -5.81
CA THR A 71 6.40 -12.62 -4.62
C THR A 71 7.69 -13.44 -4.54
N ASP A 72 8.18 -13.93 -5.68
CA ASP A 72 9.42 -14.69 -5.77
C ASP A 72 10.65 -13.84 -5.42
N PHE A 73 10.59 -12.51 -5.59
CA PHE A 73 11.63 -11.61 -5.11
C PHE A 73 11.99 -11.82 -3.64
N TYR A 74 11.05 -12.16 -2.76
CA TYR A 74 11.34 -12.44 -1.35
C TYR A 74 11.90 -13.85 -1.07
N ARG A 75 12.05 -14.66 -2.12
CA ARG A 75 12.62 -16.00 -2.07
C ARG A 75 14.00 -16.07 -2.69
N TYR A 76 14.36 -15.11 -3.54
CA TYR A 76 15.69 -15.06 -4.14
C TYR A 76 16.78 -14.96 -3.07
N THR A 77 17.78 -15.79 -3.21
CA THR A 77 18.97 -15.83 -2.35
C THR A 77 20.21 -15.34 -3.09
N GLN A 78 20.18 -15.34 -4.43
CA GLN A 78 21.28 -14.92 -5.28
C GLN A 78 20.85 -13.77 -6.21
N PRO A 79 21.73 -12.77 -6.45
CA PRO A 79 21.49 -11.69 -7.41
C PRO A 79 21.09 -12.16 -8.81
N GLU A 80 21.64 -13.28 -9.24
CA GLU A 80 21.41 -13.88 -10.56
C GLU A 80 19.93 -14.24 -10.77
N GLU A 81 19.20 -14.62 -9.72
CA GLU A 81 17.76 -14.92 -9.80
C GLU A 81 16.95 -13.65 -10.13
N LEU A 82 17.26 -12.54 -9.48
CA LEU A 82 16.62 -11.24 -9.74
C LEU A 82 17.01 -10.70 -11.12
N ILE A 83 18.28 -10.83 -11.50
CA ILE A 83 18.77 -10.42 -12.83
C ILE A 83 18.03 -11.20 -13.92
N HIS A 84 17.97 -12.52 -13.81
CA HIS A 84 17.26 -13.37 -14.76
C HIS A 84 15.77 -13.04 -14.81
N SER A 85 15.16 -12.82 -13.65
CA SER A 85 13.77 -12.40 -13.52
C SER A 85 13.50 -11.08 -14.25
N ILE A 86 14.36 -10.07 -14.16
CA ILE A 86 14.19 -8.79 -14.87
C ILE A 86 14.52 -8.91 -16.36
N GLN A 87 15.55 -9.70 -16.73
CA GLN A 87 15.94 -9.90 -18.13
C GLN A 87 14.86 -10.61 -18.96
N ASN A 88 14.11 -11.52 -18.33
CA ASN A 88 13.00 -12.25 -18.95
C ASN A 88 11.68 -11.46 -19.00
N LEU A 89 11.66 -10.20 -18.60
CA LEU A 89 10.52 -9.33 -18.91
C LEU A 89 10.41 -9.16 -20.43
N THR A 90 9.18 -9.03 -20.91
CA THR A 90 8.86 -8.73 -22.31
C THR A 90 9.09 -7.24 -22.55
N SER A 91 9.93 -6.89 -23.53
CA SER A 91 10.20 -5.49 -23.86
C SER A 91 8.92 -4.74 -24.25
N ASN A 92 8.79 -3.51 -23.76
CA ASN A 92 7.69 -2.58 -24.05
C ASN A 92 6.29 -3.12 -23.70
N ASN A 93 6.21 -4.12 -22.81
CA ASN A 93 4.94 -4.69 -22.36
C ASN A 93 4.54 -4.15 -20.98
N ALA A 94 3.51 -3.31 -20.95
CA ALA A 94 3.03 -2.71 -19.71
C ALA A 94 2.44 -3.70 -18.70
N ALA A 95 2.06 -4.91 -19.13
CA ALA A 95 1.49 -5.96 -18.27
C ALA A 95 2.56 -6.94 -17.72
N ASP A 96 3.80 -6.84 -18.20
CA ASP A 96 4.93 -7.67 -17.74
C ASP A 96 5.94 -6.79 -16.99
N PHE A 97 5.84 -6.81 -15.66
CA PHE A 97 6.61 -5.93 -14.77
C PHE A 97 7.06 -6.66 -13.51
N LEU A 98 8.01 -6.03 -12.82
CA LEU A 98 8.35 -6.38 -11.43
C LEU A 98 7.94 -5.22 -10.51
N LEU A 99 7.18 -5.51 -9.46
CA LEU A 99 6.79 -4.53 -8.45
C LEU A 99 7.61 -4.81 -7.19
N LEU A 100 8.28 -3.80 -6.64
CA LEU A 100 9.11 -3.98 -5.44
C LEU A 100 8.69 -3.00 -4.35
N PRO A 101 8.29 -3.49 -3.16
CA PRO A 101 8.30 -2.67 -1.96
C PRO A 101 9.75 -2.30 -1.59
N LEU A 102 10.01 -1.00 -1.49
CA LEU A 102 11.30 -0.47 -1.05
C LEU A 102 11.13 0.17 0.31
N MET A 103 11.98 -0.23 1.26
CA MET A 103 12.04 0.40 2.57
C MET A 103 13.40 1.01 2.83
N TYR A 104 13.37 2.19 3.42
CA TYR A 104 14.57 2.95 3.71
C TYR A 104 14.29 3.90 4.88
N PRO A 105 15.33 4.22 5.66
CA PRO A 105 15.24 5.33 6.59
C PRO A 105 14.97 6.65 5.86
N CYS A 106 14.31 7.56 6.56
CA CYS A 106 14.03 8.93 6.15
C CYS A 106 14.29 9.88 7.32
N THR A 107 14.38 11.18 7.06
CA THR A 107 14.63 12.16 8.13
C THR A 107 13.31 12.49 8.87
N ASN A 108 13.41 12.95 10.11
CA ASN A 108 12.21 13.28 10.92
C ASN A 108 11.41 14.45 10.35
N ASP A 109 12.10 15.41 9.71
CA ASP A 109 11.48 16.49 8.94
C ASP A 109 10.61 15.94 7.79
N ASP A 110 10.98 14.79 7.24
CA ASP A 110 10.29 14.20 6.09
C ASP A 110 8.98 13.52 6.45
N VAL A 111 8.84 13.04 7.68
CA VAL A 111 7.61 12.42 8.23
C VAL A 111 6.78 13.39 9.09
N GLY A 112 7.29 14.60 9.31
CA GLY A 112 6.63 15.67 10.08
C GLY A 112 6.39 15.28 11.53
N GLU A 113 7.34 14.58 12.14
CA GLU A 113 7.34 14.24 13.56
C GLU A 113 8.13 15.29 14.33
N ASP A 114 7.44 16.09 15.16
CA ASP A 114 8.07 16.99 16.13
C ASP A 114 8.65 16.16 17.29
N THR A 115 9.75 15.45 17.04
CA THR A 115 10.48 14.76 18.10
C THR A 115 11.93 15.19 18.09
N ASP A 116 12.45 15.56 19.27
CA ASP A 116 13.89 15.72 19.54
C ASP A 116 14.64 14.37 19.47
N SER A 117 14.05 13.34 18.87
CA SER A 117 14.60 12.00 18.83
C SER A 117 15.53 11.84 17.63
N ILE A 118 16.69 11.24 17.86
CA ILE A 118 17.72 10.96 16.84
C ILE A 118 17.30 9.79 15.92
N PHE A 119 16.14 9.16 16.17
CA PHE A 119 15.73 7.97 15.44
C PHE A 119 15.26 8.33 14.02
N LEU A 120 15.84 7.64 13.03
CA LEU A 120 15.37 7.69 11.64
C LEU A 120 14.01 6.99 11.54
N SER A 121 12.99 7.68 11.04
CA SER A 121 11.73 7.04 10.67
C SER A 121 11.93 6.13 9.45
N VAL A 122 11.22 5.00 9.38
CA VAL A 122 11.29 4.10 8.22
C VAL A 122 10.10 4.37 7.31
N HIS A 123 10.39 4.65 6.04
CA HIS A 123 9.37 4.83 5.01
C HIS A 123 9.36 3.66 4.05
N ALA A 124 8.18 3.38 3.50
CA ALA A 124 7.99 2.41 2.45
C ALA A 124 7.43 3.10 1.20
N SER A 125 8.13 2.96 0.07
CA SER A 125 7.61 3.32 -1.25
C SER A 125 7.50 2.08 -2.13
N GLY A 126 6.78 2.16 -3.24
CA GLY A 126 6.84 1.09 -4.23
C GLY A 126 7.69 1.48 -5.43
N ALA A 127 8.19 0.46 -6.12
CA ALA A 127 8.87 0.59 -7.38
C ALA A 127 8.25 -0.34 -8.43
N LEU A 128 8.32 0.06 -9.69
CA LEU A 128 8.03 -0.78 -10.85
C LEU A 128 9.27 -0.84 -11.74
N ILE A 129 9.56 -2.03 -12.25
CA ILE A 129 10.59 -2.25 -13.25
C ILE A 129 9.91 -2.76 -14.52
N TYR A 130 10.11 -2.03 -15.62
CA TYR A 130 9.73 -2.43 -16.97
C TYR A 130 10.98 -2.61 -17.81
N LYS A 131 10.95 -3.55 -18.76
CA LYS A 131 11.99 -3.69 -19.78
C LYS A 131 11.59 -2.90 -21.02
N GLU A 132 12.52 -2.11 -21.53
CA GLU A 132 12.44 -1.44 -22.81
C GLU A 132 13.54 -1.99 -23.72
N ASP A 133 13.55 -1.60 -24.99
CA ASP A 133 14.54 -2.09 -25.96
C ASP A 133 15.99 -1.70 -25.60
N ASP A 134 16.17 -0.54 -24.96
CA ASP A 134 17.47 0.06 -24.63
C ASP A 134 17.83 0.02 -23.14
N GLY A 135 17.04 -0.66 -22.30
CA GLY A 135 17.31 -0.76 -20.87
C GLY A 135 16.07 -1.04 -20.04
N TYR A 136 16.05 -0.50 -18.82
CA TYR A 136 15.02 -0.79 -17.84
C TYR A 136 14.47 0.49 -17.22
N LYS A 137 13.15 0.70 -17.29
CA LYS A 137 12.49 1.80 -16.59
C LYS A 137 12.28 1.42 -15.15
N PHE A 138 12.92 2.16 -14.26
CA PHE A 138 12.70 2.06 -12.82
C PHE A 138 11.79 3.20 -12.38
N VAL A 139 10.52 2.90 -12.10
CA VAL A 139 9.51 3.87 -11.67
C VAL A 139 9.39 3.85 -10.16
N MET A 140 9.70 4.97 -9.51
CA MET A 140 9.56 5.18 -8.07
C MET A 140 8.20 5.80 -7.78
N ILE A 141 7.44 5.21 -6.86
CA ILE A 141 6.08 5.62 -6.50
C ILE A 141 6.00 5.86 -4.98
N ASP A 142 5.77 7.12 -4.63
CA ASP A 142 5.63 7.56 -3.24
C ASP A 142 4.57 8.66 -3.14
N LYS A 143 3.45 8.35 -2.48
CA LYS A 143 2.35 9.30 -2.27
C LYS A 143 2.75 10.50 -1.42
N ALA A 144 3.75 10.35 -0.56
CA ALA A 144 4.29 11.43 0.26
C ALA A 144 5.35 12.26 -0.49
N SER A 145 5.82 11.77 -1.64
CA SER A 145 6.85 12.41 -2.47
C SER A 145 8.10 12.78 -1.66
N ILE A 146 8.50 11.93 -0.71
CA ILE A 146 9.58 12.25 0.23
C ILE A 146 10.89 12.41 -0.53
N PHE A 147 11.27 11.40 -1.31
CA PHE A 147 12.50 11.42 -2.10
C PHE A 147 12.46 12.41 -3.28
N THR A 148 11.28 12.60 -3.88
CA THR A 148 11.06 13.38 -5.10
C THR A 148 10.43 14.75 -4.83
N ARG A 149 10.53 15.25 -3.58
CA ARG A 149 9.91 16.51 -3.14
C ARG A 149 10.37 17.71 -3.97
N ASN A 150 11.65 17.72 -4.33
CA ASN A 150 12.27 18.78 -5.13
C ASN A 150 11.66 18.96 -6.53
N ILE A 151 11.02 17.92 -7.07
CA ILE A 151 10.33 17.95 -8.38
C ILE A 151 8.80 17.85 -8.26
N ASP A 152 8.27 17.92 -7.02
CA ASP A 152 6.83 17.83 -6.71
C ASP A 152 6.14 16.65 -7.42
N ALA A 153 6.68 15.45 -7.23
CA ALA A 153 6.25 14.26 -7.98
C ALA A 153 5.93 13.09 -7.06
N THR A 154 4.68 12.60 -7.10
CA THR A 154 4.30 11.34 -6.42
C THR A 154 4.79 10.09 -7.17
N ALA A 155 5.21 10.26 -8.42
CA ALA A 155 5.85 9.23 -9.21
C ALA A 155 6.93 9.85 -10.11
N ALA A 156 8.08 9.20 -10.18
CA ALA A 156 9.17 9.57 -11.06
C ALA A 156 9.83 8.30 -11.60
N TYR A 157 10.60 8.42 -12.67
CA TYR A 157 11.34 7.28 -13.19
C TYR A 157 12.77 7.64 -13.56
N VAL A 158 13.60 6.62 -13.67
CA VAL A 158 14.90 6.67 -14.34
C VAL A 158 15.03 5.50 -15.31
N THR A 159 15.94 5.59 -16.27
CA THR A 159 16.32 4.44 -17.11
C THR A 159 17.64 3.88 -16.60
N ILE A 160 17.66 2.61 -16.22
CA ILE A 160 18.88 1.85 -15.90
C ILE A 160 19.38 1.22 -17.19
N PRO A 161 20.62 1.51 -17.63
CA PRO A 161 21.16 0.89 -18.82
C PRO A 161 21.55 -0.58 -18.54
N PRO A 162 21.56 -1.47 -19.55
CA PRO A 162 21.76 -2.91 -19.34
C PRO A 162 23.03 -3.28 -18.56
N GLU A 163 24.13 -2.58 -18.80
CA GLU A 163 25.42 -2.78 -18.13
C GLU A 163 25.36 -2.54 -16.61
N ASN A 164 24.39 -1.76 -16.14
CA ASN A 164 24.23 -1.44 -14.72
C ASN A 164 23.16 -2.31 -14.02
N LEU A 165 22.41 -3.14 -14.75
CA LEU A 165 21.34 -3.96 -14.17
C LEU A 165 21.85 -4.85 -13.04
N SER A 166 22.96 -5.57 -13.27
CA SER A 166 23.54 -6.48 -12.28
C SER A 166 23.88 -5.77 -10.97
N THR A 167 24.48 -4.58 -11.06
CA THR A 167 24.83 -3.73 -9.93
C THR A 167 23.60 -3.28 -9.15
N VAL A 168 22.54 -2.85 -9.83
CA VAL A 168 21.27 -2.45 -9.20
C VAL A 168 20.58 -3.64 -8.54
N CYS A 169 20.54 -4.81 -9.19
CA CYS A 169 19.94 -6.02 -8.62
C CYS A 169 20.65 -6.48 -7.35
N ARG A 170 21.98 -6.45 -7.33
CA ARG A 170 22.77 -6.77 -6.12
C ARG A 170 22.40 -5.84 -4.96
N GLN A 171 22.33 -4.53 -5.21
CA GLN A 171 21.96 -3.58 -4.17
C GLN A 171 20.51 -3.76 -3.70
N LEU A 172 19.57 -4.07 -4.59
CA LEU A 172 18.17 -4.32 -4.22
C LEU A 172 18.04 -5.53 -3.27
N LEU A 173 18.82 -6.59 -3.47
CA LEU A 173 18.82 -7.74 -2.56
C LEU A 173 19.48 -7.43 -1.22
N ILE A 174 20.63 -6.74 -1.24
CA ILE A 174 21.28 -6.28 -0.01
C ILE A 174 20.30 -5.42 0.79
N ASP A 175 19.62 -4.47 0.14
CA ASP A 175 18.71 -3.56 0.81
C ASP A 175 17.42 -4.20 1.30
N ARG A 176 17.01 -5.31 0.68
CA ARG A 176 15.88 -6.13 1.13
C ARG A 176 16.23 -6.86 2.43
N ASP A 177 17.43 -7.42 2.51
CA ASP A 177 17.88 -8.28 3.62
C ASP A 177 18.53 -7.50 4.76
N ASP A 178 19.18 -6.38 4.43
CA ASP A 178 20.08 -5.64 5.31
C ASP A 178 19.70 -4.16 5.39
N ILE A 179 18.68 -3.89 6.20
CA ILE A 179 17.95 -2.61 6.13
C ILE A 179 18.69 -1.47 6.88
N LEU A 180 19.76 -1.72 7.66
CA LEU A 180 20.25 -0.77 8.69
C LEU A 180 21.79 -0.73 8.95
N TYR A 181 22.71 -0.36 8.03
CA TYR A 181 24.16 -0.32 8.42
C TYR A 181 25.08 0.78 7.81
N TYR A 182 25.61 1.67 8.68
CA TYR A 182 27.01 2.15 8.83
C TYR A 182 27.31 2.57 10.28
N VAL A 183 28.62 2.71 10.57
CA VAL A 183 29.25 2.99 11.88
C VAL A 183 29.19 4.48 12.26
N ASN A 184 28.64 4.77 13.45
CA ASN A 184 28.93 5.99 14.19
C ASN A 184 29.93 5.70 15.34
N ASP A 185 30.46 6.75 15.99
CA ASP A 185 31.48 6.63 17.04
C ASP A 185 31.03 5.77 18.25
N ASP A 186 29.73 5.50 18.37
CA ASP A 186 29.10 4.69 19.42
C ASP A 186 28.88 3.21 19.03
N GLY A 187 29.28 2.80 17.81
CA GLY A 187 29.20 1.42 17.36
C GLY A 187 27.79 0.91 16.98
N VAL A 188 26.84 1.81 16.70
CA VAL A 188 25.46 1.45 16.32
C VAL A 188 25.25 1.62 14.82
N PHE A 189 24.58 0.65 14.19
CA PHE A 189 24.46 0.53 12.75
C PHE A 189 23.20 1.17 12.18
N TYR A 190 23.32 2.13 11.24
CA TYR A 190 22.16 2.70 10.53
C TYR A 190 22.45 3.04 9.06
N LYS A 191 21.46 2.83 8.18
CA LYS A 191 21.49 3.20 6.75
C LYS A 191 21.15 4.68 6.55
N LYS A 192 21.70 5.34 5.51
CA LYS A 192 21.48 6.76 5.17
C LYS A 192 20.07 6.86 4.64
N PRO A 193 19.41 7.99 4.91
CA PRO A 193 18.16 8.29 4.26
C PRO A 193 18.22 8.07 2.75
N TYR A 194 17.23 7.35 2.22
CA TYR A 194 17.03 7.17 0.77
C TYR A 194 18.17 6.47 0.01
N GLU A 195 19.09 5.78 0.68
CA GLU A 195 20.30 5.25 0.03
C GLU A 195 20.00 4.39 -1.20
N ILE A 196 19.01 3.50 -1.13
CA ILE A 196 18.59 2.67 -2.28
C ILE A 196 18.18 3.53 -3.49
N LEU A 197 17.42 4.60 -3.23
CA LEU A 197 16.90 5.46 -4.27
C LEU A 197 18.02 6.31 -4.89
N HIS A 198 18.93 6.83 -4.07
CA HIS A 198 20.14 7.50 -4.56
C HIS A 198 21.02 6.55 -5.39
N PHE A 199 21.17 5.30 -4.95
CA PHE A 199 21.93 4.29 -5.66
C PHE A 199 21.34 4.00 -7.05
N ILE A 200 20.02 3.80 -7.13
CA ILE A 200 19.29 3.60 -8.39
C ILE A 200 19.48 4.80 -9.31
N VAL A 201 19.32 6.02 -8.80
CA VAL A 201 19.48 7.25 -9.59
C VAL A 201 20.91 7.41 -10.10
N LYS A 202 21.93 7.13 -9.27
CA LYS A 202 23.35 7.21 -9.65
C LYS A 202 23.71 6.22 -10.76
N ASN A 203 23.08 5.04 -10.77
CA ASN A 203 23.31 4.00 -11.77
C ASN A 203 22.40 4.14 -13.00
N SER A 204 21.69 5.25 -13.14
CA SER A 204 20.81 5.54 -14.28
C SER A 204 21.48 6.41 -15.35
N VAL A 205 20.95 6.37 -16.57
CA VAL A 205 21.42 7.19 -17.71
C VAL A 205 21.34 8.69 -17.40
N SER A 206 20.27 9.14 -16.75
CA SER A 206 20.05 10.58 -16.51
C SER A 206 20.76 11.13 -15.28
N GLY A 207 21.17 10.27 -14.34
CA GLY A 207 21.68 10.67 -13.03
C GLY A 207 20.67 11.46 -12.17
N LYS A 208 19.41 11.57 -12.60
CA LYS A 208 18.33 12.31 -11.92
C LYS A 208 16.94 11.75 -12.23
N PRO A 209 16.00 11.75 -11.28
CA PRO A 209 14.62 11.33 -11.52
C PRO A 209 13.91 12.23 -12.53
N ILE A 210 13.12 11.61 -13.42
CA ILE A 210 12.23 12.30 -14.35
C ILE A 210 10.80 12.20 -13.83
N LYS A 211 10.14 13.34 -13.61
CA LYS A 211 8.76 13.43 -13.14
C LYS A 211 7.81 12.70 -14.10
N LEU A 212 6.95 11.84 -13.56
CA LEU A 212 5.75 11.39 -14.28
C LEU A 212 4.60 12.35 -14.01
N PRO A 213 3.79 12.72 -15.02
CA PRO A 213 2.60 13.55 -14.84
C PRO A 213 1.45 12.72 -14.25
N ILE A 214 1.69 12.14 -13.08
CA ILE A 214 0.76 11.35 -12.29
C ILE A 214 0.62 12.03 -10.94
N LYS A 215 -0.62 12.13 -10.45
CA LYS A 215 -0.92 12.62 -9.11
C LYS A 215 -1.65 11.56 -8.31
N MET A 216 -1.22 11.38 -7.06
CA MET A 216 -1.86 10.50 -6.10
C MET A 216 -2.52 11.30 -4.99
N ASN A 217 -3.56 10.72 -4.39
CA ASN A 217 -4.16 11.32 -3.20
C ASN A 217 -3.17 11.24 -2.04
N PHE A 218 -3.12 12.32 -1.26
CA PHE A 218 -2.33 12.36 -0.03
C PHE A 218 -2.62 11.16 0.86
N GLN A 219 -1.57 10.63 1.47
CA GLN A 219 -1.66 9.52 2.39
C GLN A 219 -1.78 10.04 3.84
N PRO A 220 -2.80 9.61 4.62
CA PRO A 220 -2.78 9.80 6.07
C PRO A 220 -1.55 9.10 6.68
N LYS A 221 -0.89 9.71 7.67
CA LYS A 221 0.32 9.16 8.30
C LYS A 221 0.12 7.69 8.76
N GLY A 222 1.17 6.89 8.68
CA GLY A 222 1.24 5.56 9.31
C GLY A 222 0.73 4.37 8.51
N ASN A 223 0.54 4.41 7.18
CA ASN A 223 0.18 3.19 6.43
C ASN A 223 0.96 2.96 5.12
N CYS A 224 2.17 3.50 5.00
CA CYS A 224 2.94 3.50 3.75
C CYS A 224 3.24 2.09 3.22
N VAL A 225 3.50 1.14 4.12
CA VAL A 225 3.79 -0.27 3.82
C VAL A 225 2.70 -0.96 2.98
N VAL A 226 1.43 -0.53 3.07
CA VAL A 226 0.35 -1.03 2.19
C VAL A 226 -0.11 0.06 1.22
N GLY A 227 -0.23 1.30 1.69
CA GLY A 227 -0.78 2.42 0.93
C GLY A 227 0.03 2.82 -0.30
N ASN A 228 1.37 2.76 -0.22
CA ASN A 228 2.23 3.03 -1.37
C ASN A 228 2.32 1.82 -2.31
N ILE A 229 2.23 0.59 -1.80
CA ILE A 229 2.25 -0.63 -2.62
C ILE A 229 0.96 -0.77 -3.43
N GLU A 230 -0.19 -0.48 -2.84
CA GLU A 230 -1.45 -0.40 -3.58
C GLU A 230 -1.39 0.67 -4.67
N ALA A 231 -0.83 1.85 -4.36
CA ALA A 231 -0.68 2.92 -5.34
C ALA A 231 0.25 2.53 -6.48
N THR A 232 1.24 1.69 -6.18
CA THR A 232 2.19 1.14 -7.15
C THR A 232 1.51 0.13 -8.08
N LEU A 233 0.77 -0.84 -7.53
CA LEU A 233 -0.04 -1.78 -8.31
C LEU A 233 -1.01 -1.04 -9.22
N LYS A 234 -1.72 -0.07 -8.66
CA LYS A 234 -2.68 0.74 -9.40
C LYS A 234 -2.03 1.56 -10.53
N THR A 235 -0.80 2.02 -10.34
CA THR A 235 -0.03 2.69 -11.40
C THR A 235 0.33 1.70 -12.50
N ALA A 236 0.72 0.47 -12.15
CA ALA A 236 0.99 -0.58 -13.12
C ALA A 236 -0.25 -0.96 -13.94
N LEU A 237 -1.39 -1.15 -13.26
CA LEU A 237 -2.68 -1.43 -13.92
C LEU A 237 -3.12 -0.27 -14.82
N TYR A 238 -2.90 0.98 -14.40
CA TYR A 238 -3.15 2.12 -15.26
C TYR A 238 -2.23 2.12 -16.48
N ASN A 239 -0.94 1.79 -16.31
CA ASN A 239 0.01 1.68 -17.43
C ASN A 239 -0.43 0.64 -18.46
N CYS A 240 -1.04 -0.47 -18.01
CA CYS A 240 -1.64 -1.49 -18.88
C CYS A 240 -2.79 -0.96 -19.74
N GLN A 241 -3.49 0.09 -19.27
CA GLN A 241 -4.61 0.72 -19.99
C GLN A 241 -4.14 1.91 -20.83
N LYS A 242 -3.17 2.66 -20.32
CA LYS A 242 -2.63 3.86 -20.96
C LYS A 242 -1.17 4.04 -20.56
N ASN A 243 -0.29 4.08 -21.55
CA ASN A 243 1.14 4.27 -21.36
C ASN A 243 1.44 5.53 -20.52
N ILE A 244 1.99 5.33 -19.32
CA ILE A 244 2.31 6.41 -18.37
C ILE A 244 3.47 7.30 -18.84
N PHE A 245 4.35 6.76 -19.69
CA PHE A 245 5.50 7.49 -20.25
C PHE A 245 5.11 8.39 -21.42
N ALA A 246 3.94 8.16 -22.02
CA ALA A 246 3.39 8.97 -23.11
C ALA A 246 2.43 10.07 -22.62
N LEU A 247 2.29 10.25 -21.30
CA LEU A 247 1.40 11.25 -20.73
C LEU A 247 1.94 12.67 -20.92
N ASN A 248 1.03 13.62 -21.08
CA ASN A 248 1.37 15.03 -21.27
C ASN A 248 1.73 15.70 -19.94
N ASN A 249 2.89 16.35 -19.89
CA ASN A 249 3.41 17.07 -18.72
C ASN A 249 2.58 18.30 -18.29
N LYS A 250 1.65 18.78 -19.13
CA LYS A 250 0.81 19.94 -18.80
C LYS A 250 -0.24 19.66 -17.73
N ASN A 251 -0.77 18.43 -17.65
CA ASN A 251 -1.84 18.08 -16.71
C ASN A 251 -1.55 16.73 -16.05
N SER A 252 -1.20 16.74 -14.76
CA SER A 252 -1.02 15.50 -14.00
C SER A 252 -2.33 14.71 -13.93
N VAL A 253 -2.27 13.44 -14.27
CA VAL A 253 -3.42 12.54 -14.26
C VAL A 253 -3.62 11.97 -12.86
N PRO A 254 -4.81 12.09 -12.26
CA PRO A 254 -5.10 11.44 -11.00
C PRO A 254 -5.21 9.93 -11.20
N ILE A 255 -4.39 9.16 -10.48
CA ILE A 255 -4.52 7.71 -10.46
C ILE A 255 -5.47 7.36 -9.32
N THR A 256 -6.73 7.02 -9.66
CA THR A 256 -7.83 6.68 -8.74
C THR A 256 -8.49 5.36 -9.10
N TRP A 257 -9.04 4.64 -8.11
CA TRP A 257 -9.90 3.49 -8.40
C TRP A 257 -11.25 4.00 -8.88
N LYS A 258 -11.84 3.38 -9.91
CA LYS A 258 -13.20 3.73 -10.37
C LYS A 258 -14.20 3.74 -9.21
N ASN A 259 -14.14 2.70 -8.36
CA ASN A 259 -14.88 2.64 -7.11
C ASN A 259 -14.00 2.09 -5.99
N THR A 260 -13.48 2.97 -5.13
CA THR A 260 -12.64 2.56 -3.99
C THR A 260 -13.38 1.69 -2.97
N LEU A 261 -14.70 1.88 -2.79
CA LEU A 261 -15.44 1.02 -1.85
C LEU A 261 -15.51 -0.41 -2.36
N GLU A 262 -15.79 -0.57 -3.65
CA GLU A 262 -15.83 -1.89 -4.30
C GLU A 262 -14.45 -2.55 -4.30
N MET A 263 -13.37 -1.82 -4.64
CA MET A 263 -12.02 -2.38 -4.54
C MET A 263 -11.70 -2.89 -3.13
N ARG A 264 -12.03 -2.12 -2.09
CA ARG A 264 -11.83 -2.56 -0.69
C ARG A 264 -12.65 -3.79 -0.34
N LYS A 265 -13.87 -3.89 -0.87
CA LYS A 265 -14.74 -5.05 -0.66
C LYS A 265 -14.12 -6.29 -1.31
N GLN A 266 -13.64 -6.18 -2.54
CA GLN A 266 -12.96 -7.29 -3.23
C GLN A 266 -11.69 -7.73 -2.52
N PHE A 267 -10.89 -6.79 -1.99
CA PHE A 267 -9.74 -7.12 -1.13
C PHE A 267 -10.16 -7.93 0.10
N VAL A 268 -11.22 -7.49 0.80
CA VAL A 268 -11.75 -8.21 1.97
C VAL A 268 -12.29 -9.58 1.58
N THR A 269 -12.99 -9.71 0.46
CA THR A 269 -13.45 -11.00 -0.07
C THR A 269 -12.28 -11.93 -0.36
N ALA A 270 -11.20 -11.46 -1.00
CA ALA A 270 -10.01 -12.26 -1.23
C ALA A 270 -9.39 -12.77 0.08
N MET A 271 -9.29 -11.90 1.10
CA MET A 271 -8.78 -12.26 2.42
C MET A 271 -9.68 -13.27 3.15
N VAL A 272 -11.00 -13.15 3.03
CA VAL A 272 -11.98 -14.12 3.55
C VAL A 272 -11.78 -15.49 2.93
N GLU A 273 -11.59 -15.58 1.62
CA GLU A 273 -11.35 -16.88 0.98
C GLU A 273 -10.00 -17.49 1.35
N MET A 274 -8.99 -16.67 1.69
CA MET A 274 -7.67 -17.13 2.11
C MET A 274 -7.65 -17.58 3.58
N LYS A 275 -8.51 -17.00 4.42
CA LYS A 275 -8.58 -17.27 5.86
C LYS A 275 -10.05 -17.26 6.37
N PRO A 276 -10.87 -18.23 5.95
CA PRO A 276 -12.32 -18.25 6.21
C PRO A 276 -12.68 -18.32 7.70
N GLU A 277 -11.82 -18.88 8.55
CA GLU A 277 -12.03 -19.02 9.99
C GLU A 277 -12.24 -17.68 10.72
N ILE A 278 -11.67 -16.59 10.20
CA ILE A 278 -11.80 -15.24 10.76
C ILE A 278 -12.60 -14.30 9.84
N ALA A 279 -13.40 -14.84 8.92
CA ALA A 279 -14.18 -14.07 7.95
C ALA A 279 -15.05 -12.98 8.62
N LYS A 280 -15.67 -13.31 9.76
CA LYS A 280 -16.49 -12.36 10.53
C LYS A 280 -15.68 -11.13 10.97
N CYS A 281 -14.41 -11.32 11.34
CA CYS A 281 -13.51 -10.23 11.73
C CYS A 281 -13.16 -9.32 10.54
N PHE A 282 -12.90 -9.88 9.36
CA PHE A 282 -12.65 -9.08 8.15
C PHE A 282 -13.86 -8.22 7.76
N TRP A 283 -15.05 -8.82 7.75
CA TRP A 283 -16.29 -8.10 7.43
C TRP A 283 -16.62 -7.03 8.47
N TYR A 284 -16.29 -7.26 9.74
CA TYR A 284 -16.40 -6.23 10.76
C TYR A 284 -15.51 -5.02 10.45
N LEU A 285 -14.22 -5.23 10.14
CA LEU A 285 -13.30 -4.16 9.75
C LEU A 285 -13.81 -3.40 8.51
N PHE A 286 -14.31 -4.12 7.51
CA PHE A 286 -14.91 -3.51 6.32
C PHE A 286 -16.14 -2.66 6.63
N ASN A 287 -17.01 -3.12 7.53
CA ASN A 287 -18.20 -2.40 7.95
C ASN A 287 -17.85 -1.12 8.71
N LEU A 288 -16.81 -1.15 9.56
CA LEU A 288 -16.27 0.05 10.21
C LEU A 288 -15.77 1.07 9.19
N TYR A 289 -14.96 0.64 8.21
CA TYR A 289 -14.48 1.48 7.12
C TYR A 289 -15.65 2.09 6.32
N SER A 290 -16.59 1.26 5.90
CA SER A 290 -17.76 1.66 5.09
C SER A 290 -18.64 2.69 5.79
N SER A 291 -18.86 2.51 7.10
CA SER A 291 -19.67 3.42 7.91
C SER A 291 -19.02 4.79 8.03
N LYS A 292 -17.69 4.86 8.22
CA LYS A 292 -16.94 6.13 8.25
C LYS A 292 -17.04 6.89 6.92
N LYS A 293 -16.93 6.17 5.80
CA LYS A 293 -16.98 6.78 4.45
C LYS A 293 -18.36 7.39 4.15
N LYS A 294 -19.45 6.70 4.52
CA LYS A 294 -20.83 7.20 4.34
C LYS A 294 -21.12 8.45 5.16
N MET A 295 -20.45 8.64 6.29
CA MET A 295 -20.64 9.83 7.15
C MET A 295 -19.96 11.10 6.63
N ASN A 296 -19.24 11.05 5.49
CA ASN A 296 -18.61 12.22 4.87
C ASN A 296 -17.84 13.09 5.89
N ILE A 297 -17.12 12.45 6.83
CA ILE A 297 -16.29 13.15 7.83
C ILE A 297 -15.06 13.68 7.10
N LYS A 298 -15.28 14.73 6.30
CA LYS A 298 -14.26 15.56 5.67
C LYS A 298 -13.72 16.47 6.78
N LYS A 299 -12.41 16.38 6.97
CA LYS A 299 -11.53 17.25 7.78
C LYS A 299 -11.43 16.92 9.28
N LYS A 300 -10.14 16.83 9.66
CA LYS A 300 -9.53 16.58 10.96
C LYS A 300 -9.74 15.15 11.44
N GLY A 301 -8.62 14.42 11.53
CA GLY A 301 -8.55 13.10 12.12
C GLY A 301 -9.43 13.08 13.37
N LEU A 302 -10.45 12.22 13.35
CA LEU A 302 -10.92 11.72 14.63
C LEU A 302 -9.74 10.94 15.21
N PRO A 303 -9.34 11.20 16.46
CA PRO A 303 -8.38 10.35 17.13
C PRO A 303 -9.02 8.97 17.12
N ILE A 304 -8.45 8.04 16.36
CA ILE A 304 -8.88 6.66 16.44
C ILE A 304 -8.27 6.13 17.74
N ASP A 305 -8.96 6.43 18.83
CA ASP A 305 -9.01 5.55 20.00
C ASP A 305 -10.03 4.42 19.75
N VAL A 306 -10.49 4.22 18.50
CA VAL A 306 -11.27 3.04 18.11
C VAL A 306 -10.40 1.79 18.13
N ILE A 307 -9.10 1.91 17.79
CA ILE A 307 -8.10 0.83 17.90
C ILE A 307 -7.92 0.39 19.37
N ASN A 308 -8.16 1.29 20.33
CA ASN A 308 -8.14 0.99 21.76
C ASN A 308 -9.48 0.55 22.35
N THR A 309 -10.50 0.33 21.53
CA THR A 309 -11.72 -0.30 22.04
C THR A 309 -11.45 -1.79 22.27
N ALA A 310 -11.86 -2.30 23.44
CA ALA A 310 -11.73 -3.71 23.78
C ALA A 310 -12.12 -4.68 22.64
N PRO A 311 -13.19 -4.40 21.85
CA PRO A 311 -13.54 -5.23 20.70
C PRO A 311 -12.47 -5.29 19.60
N ILE A 312 -11.79 -4.19 19.26
CA ILE A 312 -10.72 -4.24 18.23
C ILE A 312 -9.52 -5.03 18.74
N LYS A 313 -9.13 -4.85 20.01
CA LYS A 313 -8.03 -5.63 20.59
C LYS A 313 -8.33 -7.13 20.59
N GLN A 314 -9.55 -7.55 20.93
CA GLN A 314 -9.99 -8.94 20.87
C GLN A 314 -10.09 -9.46 19.42
N ILE A 315 -10.62 -8.65 18.51
CA ILE A 315 -10.66 -8.98 17.08
C ILE A 315 -9.26 -9.23 16.54
N MET A 316 -8.29 -8.41 16.91
CA MET A 316 -6.88 -8.56 16.55
C MET A 316 -6.19 -9.77 17.19
N LEU A 317 -6.87 -10.50 18.09
CA LEU A 317 -6.46 -11.81 18.60
C LEU A 317 -7.17 -12.97 17.86
N GLY A 318 -8.10 -12.67 16.95
CA GLY A 318 -8.93 -13.65 16.25
C GLY A 318 -10.27 -13.92 16.93
N GLU A 319 -10.59 -13.20 18.01
CA GLU A 319 -11.80 -13.40 18.80
C GLU A 319 -12.84 -12.31 18.48
N LEU A 320 -14.06 -12.72 18.12
CA LEU A 320 -15.19 -11.80 18.02
C LEU A 320 -16.16 -12.11 19.17
N PRO A 321 -16.26 -11.26 20.20
CA PRO A 321 -17.33 -11.38 21.19
C PRO A 321 -18.70 -11.45 20.50
N GLU A 322 -19.61 -12.31 20.96
CA GLU A 322 -20.93 -12.49 20.36
C GLU A 322 -21.71 -11.18 20.23
N ASP A 323 -21.45 -10.22 21.10
CA ASP A 323 -22.09 -8.91 21.15
C ASP A 323 -21.25 -7.77 20.54
N ALA A 324 -20.04 -8.04 20.01
CA ALA A 324 -19.13 -7.01 19.50
C ALA A 324 -19.75 -6.15 18.40
N TYR A 325 -20.60 -6.75 17.56
CA TYR A 325 -21.35 -6.01 16.54
C TYR A 325 -22.40 -5.09 17.16
N GLU A 326 -23.20 -5.58 18.11
CA GLU A 326 -24.23 -4.75 18.77
C GLU A 326 -23.61 -3.67 19.66
N GLN A 327 -22.47 -3.94 20.32
CA GLN A 327 -21.70 -2.94 21.05
C GLN A 327 -21.14 -1.86 20.11
N ALA A 328 -20.55 -2.26 18.98
CA ALA A 328 -20.01 -1.32 17.99
C ALA A 328 -21.11 -0.49 17.36
N LYS A 329 -22.24 -1.10 17.02
CA LYS A 329 -23.44 -0.46 16.49
C LYS A 329 -24.05 0.51 17.52
N LYS A 330 -24.14 0.13 18.79
CA LYS A 330 -24.59 1.01 19.89
C LYS A 330 -23.65 2.21 20.05
N LYS A 331 -22.34 1.98 20.12
CA LYS A 331 -21.33 3.04 20.23
C LYS A 331 -21.29 3.94 18.99
N PHE A 332 -21.53 3.36 17.81
CA PHE A 332 -21.68 4.08 16.55
C PHE A 332 -22.92 4.97 16.55
N GLU A 333 -24.08 4.45 16.96
CA GLU A 333 -25.32 5.22 17.08
C GLU A 333 -25.24 6.31 18.16
N GLU A 334 -24.54 6.06 19.28
CA GLU A 334 -24.22 7.08 20.29
C GLU A 334 -23.32 8.18 19.73
N THR A 335 -22.28 7.81 18.97
CA THR A 335 -21.36 8.76 18.32
C THR A 335 -22.08 9.59 17.27
N LYS A 336 -22.95 8.97 16.49
CA LYS A 336 -23.83 9.64 15.51
C LYS A 336 -24.83 10.58 16.19
N LYS A 337 -25.45 10.18 17.30
CA LYS A 337 -26.30 11.06 18.12
C LYS A 337 -25.50 12.25 18.67
N ARG A 338 -24.28 12.04 19.18
CA ARG A 338 -23.39 13.11 19.66
C ARG A 338 -22.93 14.04 18.54
N ALA A 339 -22.58 13.51 17.37
CA ALA A 339 -22.22 14.29 16.18
C ALA A 339 -23.41 15.12 15.66
N LYS A 340 -24.62 14.54 15.65
CA LYS A 340 -25.86 15.23 15.29
C LYS A 340 -26.26 16.30 16.31
N LYS A 341 -25.98 16.09 17.60
CA LYS A 341 -26.17 17.08 18.68
C LYS A 341 -25.13 18.21 18.64
N ARG A 342 -23.94 17.93 18.09
CA ARG A 342 -22.90 18.94 17.80
C ARG A 342 -23.19 19.70 16.50
N SER A 343 -23.73 19.04 15.47
CA SER A 343 -24.15 19.67 14.21
C SER A 343 -25.48 20.42 14.36
N SER A 344 -26.35 20.06 15.31
CA SER A 344 -27.53 20.89 15.65
C SER A 344 -27.17 22.20 16.33
N LYS A 345 -25.89 22.42 16.71
CA LYS A 345 -25.34 23.74 17.07
C LYS A 345 -24.72 24.48 15.87
N LYS A 346 -24.64 23.87 14.68
CA LYS A 346 -24.21 24.48 13.41
C LYS A 346 -24.99 23.85 12.23
N ASN A 347 -26.21 24.35 12.02
CA ASN A 347 -27.12 24.20 10.88
C ASN A 347 -27.53 22.78 10.41
N ALA A 348 -28.84 22.66 10.19
CA ALA A 348 -29.59 21.46 9.88
C ALA A 348 -29.56 21.08 8.39
N ALA A 349 -29.47 19.78 8.10
CA ALA A 349 -30.46 19.01 7.32
C ALA A 349 -29.88 17.62 6.95
N LEU A 350 -30.62 16.55 7.21
CA LEU A 350 -30.62 15.32 6.38
C LEU A 350 -31.79 14.41 6.83
N SER A 351 -32.65 14.07 5.86
CA SER A 351 -34.00 13.51 6.00
C SER A 351 -34.05 11.99 6.22
N LYS A 352 -35.18 11.52 6.77
CA LYS A 352 -35.50 10.17 7.29
C LYS A 352 -35.64 9.01 6.27
N LYS A 353 -35.13 9.07 5.03
CA LYS A 353 -35.49 8.07 3.99
C LYS A 353 -34.61 6.81 3.85
N ASP A 354 -33.50 6.66 4.60
CA ASP A 354 -32.48 5.65 4.27
C ASP A 354 -32.45 4.37 5.16
N ILE A 355 -33.49 4.09 5.94
CA ILE A 355 -33.47 3.00 6.94
C ILE A 355 -33.93 1.63 6.38
N VAL A 356 -34.59 1.58 5.22
CA VAL A 356 -35.39 0.39 4.84
C VAL A 356 -34.61 -0.72 4.10
N VAL A 357 -33.35 -0.52 3.69
CA VAL A 357 -32.65 -1.52 2.83
C VAL A 357 -31.65 -2.42 3.60
N PHE A 358 -31.44 -2.22 4.91
CA PHE A 358 -30.38 -2.91 5.68
C PHE A 358 -30.72 -4.31 6.23
N GLN A 359 -31.98 -4.76 6.14
CA GLN A 359 -32.42 -6.01 6.80
C GLN A 359 -32.30 -7.29 5.95
N ASN A 360 -32.19 -7.22 4.62
CA ASN A 360 -32.40 -8.41 3.76
C ASN A 360 -31.14 -9.20 3.36
N ARG A 361 -30.03 -9.17 4.12
CA ARG A 361 -28.84 -10.00 3.79
C ARG A 361 -28.20 -10.74 4.98
N TYR A 362 -28.95 -10.93 6.06
CA TYR A 362 -28.50 -11.68 7.24
C TYR A 362 -29.50 -12.78 7.65
N LEU A 363 -30.25 -13.31 6.68
CA LEU A 363 -30.86 -14.64 6.77
C LEU A 363 -30.12 -15.56 5.82
#